data_AF-U1GWZ6-F1
#
_entry.id   AF-U1GWZ6-F1
#
_cell.length_a   1.000
_cell.length_b   1.000
_cell.length_c   1.000
_cell.angle_alpha   90.00
_cell.angle_beta   90.00
_cell.angle_gamma   90.00
#
_symmetry.space_group_name_H-M   'P 1'
#
loop_
_entity.id
_entity.type
_entity.pdbx_description
1 polymer ?
#
loop_
_entity_poly.entity_id
_entity_poly.type
_entity_poly.pdbx_seq_one_letter_code
_entity_poly.pdbx_strand_id
1 'polypeptide(L)'
;MARREPHFNQTVLIDPTPMPEHIPKVEEIGASSAPLMSASYFIGARCQPYNDDYMQCKTEAYGRGELECMKEGRKVTRCAASVYGSHPPHWRTVLIQSQA
;
A
#
# COMPACT_ATOMS: atom_id res chain seq x y z
N MET A 1 7.61 6.33 13.75
CA MET A 1 6.65 7.29 13.14
C MET A 1 6.10 8.18 14.24
N ALA A 2 6.28 9.50 14.13
CA ALA A 2 5.84 10.44 15.15
C ALA A 2 4.30 10.45 15.19
N ARG A 3 3.73 9.71 16.15
CA ARG A 3 2.28 9.66 16.43
C ARG A 3 1.85 10.92 17.18
N ARG A 4 2.16 12.10 16.66
CA ARG A 4 1.81 13.38 17.27
C ARG A 4 0.78 14.06 16.38
N GLU A 5 -0.32 14.47 17.01
CA GLU A 5 -1.36 15.27 16.35
C GLU A 5 -0.73 16.61 15.90
N PRO A 6 -0.87 17.00 14.63
CA PRO A 6 -0.33 18.27 14.19
C PRO A 6 -1.09 19.43 14.83
N HIS A 7 -0.40 20.28 15.57
CA HIS A 7 -0.92 21.56 16.02
C HIS A 7 -0.78 22.61 14.90
N PHE A 8 -1.83 23.38 14.66
CA PHE A 8 -2.06 24.17 13.45
C PHE A 8 -1.14 25.40 13.30
N ASN A 9 -0.08 25.25 12.51
CA ASN A 9 0.50 26.30 11.66
C ASN A 9 1.13 25.62 10.43
N GLN A 10 0.29 25.01 9.59
CA GLN A 10 0.73 24.07 8.55
C GLN A 10 0.77 24.75 7.19
N THR A 11 1.96 25.17 6.76
CA THR A 11 2.23 25.36 5.32
C THR A 11 2.52 23.97 4.74
N VAL A 12 1.78 23.56 3.70
CA VAL A 12 2.00 22.26 3.06
C VAL A 12 3.31 22.32 2.26
N LEU A 13 4.37 21.71 2.79
CA LEU A 13 5.64 21.56 2.10
C LEU A 13 5.60 20.30 1.24
N ILE A 14 5.72 20.47 -0.07
CA ILE A 14 5.78 19.38 -1.05
C ILE A 14 7.22 19.28 -1.54
N ASP A 15 7.81 18.08 -1.43
CA ASP A 15 9.13 17.79 -1.99
C ASP A 15 8.97 17.22 -3.41
N PRO A 16 9.45 17.91 -4.46
CA PRO A 16 9.37 17.46 -5.84
C PRO A 16 10.50 16.50 -6.25
N THR A 17 11.38 16.08 -5.34
CA THR A 17 12.53 15.22 -5.70
C THR A 17 12.08 13.85 -6.23
N PRO A 18 12.58 13.43 -7.41
CA PRO A 18 12.25 12.12 -7.97
C PRO A 18 13.01 11.01 -7.23
N MET A 19 12.44 9.80 -7.24
CA MET A 19 13.08 8.63 -6.67
C MET A 19 14.42 8.30 -7.37
N PRO A 20 15.47 7.89 -6.63
CA PRO A 20 16.76 7.52 -7.21
C PRO A 20 16.67 6.39 -8.26
N GLU A 21 17.48 6.47 -9.31
CA GLU A 21 17.43 5.57 -10.48
C GLU A 21 17.71 4.08 -10.18
N HIS A 22 18.37 3.77 -9.05
CA HIS A 22 18.67 2.39 -8.66
C HIS A 22 17.45 1.64 -8.10
N ILE A 23 16.35 2.33 -7.80
CA ILE A 23 15.11 1.74 -7.29
C ILE A 23 14.11 1.66 -8.44
N PRO A 24 13.66 0.45 -8.83
CA PRO A 24 12.69 0.31 -9.90
C PRO A 24 11.34 0.93 -9.50
N LYS A 25 10.71 1.62 -10.44
CA LYS A 25 9.36 2.18 -10.29
C LYS A 25 8.32 1.07 -10.12
N VAL A 26 7.32 1.33 -9.29
CA VAL A 26 6.23 0.40 -8.96
C VAL A 26 4.91 1.09 -9.29
N GLU A 27 3.94 0.30 -9.73
CA GLU A 27 2.57 0.78 -9.92
C GLU A 27 1.86 0.82 -8.56
N GLU A 28 1.42 2.01 -8.16
CA GLU A 28 0.67 2.22 -6.92
C GLU A 28 -0.79 1.76 -7.05
N ILE A 29 -1.40 1.33 -5.95
CA ILE A 29 -2.74 0.71 -5.94
C ILE A 29 -3.86 1.68 -6.36
N GLY A 30 -3.65 2.99 -6.19
CA GLY A 30 -4.57 4.02 -6.70
C GLY A 30 -6.00 3.97 -6.12
N ALA A 31 -6.21 3.35 -4.96
CA ALA A 31 -7.53 3.17 -4.35
C ALA A 31 -7.79 4.14 -3.19
N SER A 32 -9.03 4.63 -3.07
CA SER A 32 -9.48 5.39 -1.89
C SER A 32 -9.74 4.49 -0.68
N SER A 33 -9.87 5.08 0.51
CA SER A 33 -10.05 4.34 1.78
C SER A 33 -11.23 3.36 1.77
N ALA A 34 -12.38 3.76 1.21
CA ALA A 34 -13.58 2.94 1.14
C ALA A 34 -13.43 1.65 0.29
N PRO A 35 -13.00 1.72 -0.99
CA PRO A 35 -12.80 0.51 -1.81
C PRO A 35 -11.62 -0.35 -1.32
N LEU A 36 -10.61 0.24 -0.68
CA LEU A 36 -9.51 -0.53 -0.10
C LEU A 36 -9.99 -1.33 1.13
N MET A 37 -10.85 -0.72 1.95
CA MET A 37 -11.42 -1.38 3.12
C MET A 37 -12.34 -2.54 2.74
N SER A 38 -13.17 -2.38 1.70
CA SER A 38 -14.03 -3.48 1.23
C SER A 38 -13.24 -4.62 0.58
N ALA A 39 -12.10 -4.34 -0.05
CA ALA A 39 -11.21 -5.34 -0.64
C ALA A 39 -10.24 -5.99 0.36
N SER A 40 -10.14 -5.47 1.60
CA SER A 40 -9.11 -5.83 2.58
C SER A 40 -9.03 -7.34 2.88
N TYR A 41 -10.16 -8.02 3.05
CA TYR A 41 -10.21 -9.46 3.31
C TYR A 41 -9.66 -10.29 2.15
N PHE A 42 -9.90 -9.87 0.91
CA PHE A 42 -9.41 -10.57 -0.28
C PHE A 42 -7.92 -10.34 -0.50
N ILE A 43 -7.45 -9.12 -0.24
CA ILE A 43 -6.02 -8.80 -0.23
C ILE A 43 -5.31 -9.65 0.83
N GLY A 44 -5.89 -9.77 2.02
CA GLY A 44 -5.39 -10.63 3.09
C GLY A 44 -5.27 -12.09 2.65
N ALA A 45 -6.33 -12.69 2.11
CA ALA A 45 -6.34 -14.10 1.71
C ALA A 45 -5.34 -14.43 0.58
N ARG A 46 -5.13 -13.51 -0.36
CA ARG A 46 -4.25 -13.75 -1.52
C ARG A 46 -2.79 -13.37 -1.26
N CYS A 47 -2.58 -12.30 -0.49
CA CYS A 47 -1.27 -11.69 -0.31
C CYS A 47 -0.65 -11.95 1.06
N GLN A 48 -1.26 -12.81 1.89
CA GLN A 48 -0.77 -13.20 3.21
C GLN A 48 0.74 -13.49 3.27
N PRO A 49 1.32 -14.40 2.46
CA PRO A 49 2.75 -14.73 2.59
C PRO A 49 3.65 -13.53 2.30
N TYR A 50 3.27 -12.66 1.37
CA TYR A 50 4.06 -11.48 1.04
C TYR A 50 3.97 -10.40 2.11
N ASN A 51 2.80 -10.25 2.74
CA ASN A 51 2.60 -9.34 3.86
C ASN A 51 3.41 -9.79 5.08
N ASP A 52 3.37 -11.08 5.39
CA ASP A 52 4.09 -11.67 6.52
C ASP A 52 5.62 -11.55 6.31
N ASP A 53 6.12 -11.84 5.10
CA ASP A 53 7.54 -11.64 4.75
C ASP A 53 7.99 -10.19 4.93
N TYR A 54 7.16 -9.22 4.53
CA TYR A 54 7.45 -7.80 4.69
C TYR A 54 7.50 -7.40 6.17
N MET A 55 6.55 -7.88 6.96
CA MET A 55 6.51 -7.61 8.40
C MET A 55 7.70 -8.26 9.11
N GLN A 56 8.08 -9.49 8.74
CA GLN A 56 9.24 -10.16 9.28
C GLN A 56 10.54 -9.42 8.95
N CYS A 57 10.75 -9.06 7.68
CA CYS A 57 11.90 -8.26 7.26
C CYS A 57 11.97 -6.93 8.04
N LYS A 58 10.83 -6.26 8.22
CA LYS A 58 10.77 -4.99 8.96
C LYS A 58 11.16 -5.17 10.43
N THR A 59 10.76 -6.28 11.06
CA THR A 59 11.12 -6.58 12.45
C THR A 59 12.60 -6.93 12.61
N GLU A 60 13.18 -7.67 11.67
CA GLU A 60 14.59 -8.11 11.70
C GLU A 60 15.57 -6.98 11.36
N ALA A 61 15.13 -5.97 10.59
CA ALA A 61 15.97 -4.85 10.19
C ALA A 61 16.22 -3.81 11.31
N TYR A 62 15.66 -3.99 12.52
CA TYR A 62 15.88 -3.15 13.71
C TYR A 62 16.00 -1.64 13.44
N GLY A 63 15.00 -1.06 12.75
CA GLY A 63 14.96 0.38 12.43
C GLY A 63 15.51 0.77 11.05
N ARG A 64 16.00 -0.19 10.25
CA ARG A 64 16.35 -0.01 8.82
C ARG A 64 15.35 -0.63 7.84
N GLY A 65 14.16 -0.99 8.33
CA GLY A 65 13.15 -1.69 7.54
C GLY A 65 12.66 -0.90 6.32
N GLU A 66 12.66 0.43 6.40
CA GLU A 66 12.22 1.31 5.31
C GLU A 66 13.15 1.27 4.08
N LEU A 67 14.44 0.96 4.25
CA LEU A 67 15.41 0.90 3.14
C LEU A 67 15.68 -0.55 2.69
N GLU A 68 15.88 -1.45 3.65
CA GLU A 68 16.29 -2.83 3.35
C GLU A 68 15.13 -3.68 2.79
N CYS A 69 13.90 -3.43 3.24
CA CYS A 69 12.72 -4.23 2.86
C CYS A 69 11.95 -3.67 1.66
N MET A 70 12.55 -2.74 0.90
CA MET A 70 11.89 -2.16 -0.27
C MET A 70 11.56 -3.23 -1.33
N LYS A 71 12.32 -4.31 -1.42
CA LYS A 71 12.05 -5.39 -2.38
C LYS A 71 10.79 -6.18 -2.03
N GLU A 72 10.58 -6.45 -0.75
CA GLU A 72 9.44 -7.16 -0.18
C GLU A 72 8.19 -6.28 -0.28
N GLY A 73 8.33 -4.99 0.05
CA GLY A 73 7.25 -4.01 -0.12
C GLY A 73 6.71 -3.98 -1.55
N ARG A 74 7.58 -4.04 -2.57
CA ARG A 74 7.15 -4.11 -3.98
C ARG A 74 6.33 -5.35 -4.31
N LYS A 75 6.64 -6.50 -3.71
CA LYS A 75 5.87 -7.75 -3.91
C LYS A 75 4.46 -7.60 -3.35
N VAL A 76 4.33 -6.97 -2.17
CA VAL A 76 3.04 -6.66 -1.54
C VAL A 76 2.20 -5.75 -2.43
N THR A 77 2.75 -4.61 -2.86
CA THR A 77 2.02 -3.66 -3.71
C THR A 77 1.57 -4.31 -5.02
N ARG A 78 2.43 -5.11 -5.67
CA ARG A 78 2.08 -5.83 -6.90
C ARG A 78 0.98 -6.87 -6.69
N CYS A 79 1.02 -7.58 -5.57
CA CYS A 79 -0.02 -8.54 -5.23
C CYS A 79 -1.37 -7.83 -4.99
N ALA A 80 -1.37 -6.72 -4.24
CA ALA A 80 -2.57 -5.93 -3.99
C ALA A 80 -3.14 -5.30 -5.28
N ALA A 81 -2.28 -4.76 -6.15
CA ALA A 81 -2.69 -4.25 -7.45
C ALA A 81 -3.33 -5.35 -8.31
N SER A 82 -2.83 -6.59 -8.25
CA SER A 82 -3.45 -7.71 -8.96
C SER A 82 -4.85 -8.04 -8.43
N VAL A 83 -5.09 -7.94 -7.13
CA VAL A 83 -6.42 -8.19 -6.52
C VAL A 83 -7.41 -7.07 -6.85
N TYR A 84 -6.94 -5.82 -6.92
CA TYR A 84 -7.76 -4.68 -7.31
C TYR A 84 -8.02 -4.63 -8.83
N GLY A 85 -7.01 -4.94 -9.64
CA GLY A 85 -7.07 -4.88 -11.10
C GLY A 85 -7.75 -6.10 -11.76
N SER A 86 -7.62 -7.31 -11.20
CA SER A 86 -8.19 -8.56 -11.74
C SER A 86 -9.71 -8.69 -11.61
N HIS A 87 -10.32 -7.71 -10.98
CA HIS A 87 -11.65 -7.84 -10.44
C HIS A 87 -12.60 -7.56 -11.65
N PRO A 88 -13.47 -8.50 -12.06
CA PRO A 88 -14.20 -8.44 -13.34
C PRO A 88 -15.34 -7.42 -13.31
N PRO A 89 -15.66 -6.66 -14.38
CA PRO A 89 -16.53 -5.48 -14.37
C PRO A 89 -17.80 -5.50 -13.47
N HIS A 90 -18.41 -6.67 -13.22
CA HIS A 90 -19.48 -6.89 -12.23
C HIS A 90 -19.19 -6.46 -10.77
N TRP A 91 -17.96 -6.59 -10.24
CA TRP A 91 -17.67 -6.20 -8.85
C TRP A 91 -17.60 -4.68 -8.68
N ARG A 92 -17.20 -3.95 -9.74
CA ARG A 92 -17.15 -2.48 -9.70
C ARG A 92 -18.56 -1.97 -9.44
N THR A 93 -19.57 -2.59 -10.05
CA THR A 93 -20.97 -2.25 -9.85
C THR A 93 -21.47 -2.64 -8.46
N VAL A 94 -21.12 -3.83 -7.94
CA VAL A 94 -21.55 -4.29 -6.62
C VAL A 94 -20.93 -3.47 -5.48
N LEU A 95 -19.64 -3.11 -5.55
CA LEU A 95 -19.01 -2.27 -4.53
C LEU A 95 -19.47 -0.81 -4.58
N ILE A 96 -19.81 -0.28 -5.76
CA ILE A 96 -20.37 1.07 -5.88
C ILE A 96 -21.82 1.09 -5.34
N GLN A 97 -22.62 0.05 -5.59
CA GLN A 97 -24.01 -0.02 -5.12
C GLN A 97 -24.16 -0.30 -3.62
N SER A 98 -23.17 -0.93 -2.96
CA SER A 98 -23.19 -1.16 -1.52
C SER A 98 -22.78 0.07 -0.67
N GLN A 99 -22.42 1.19 -1.30
CA GLN A 99 -22.03 2.45 -0.64
C GLN A 99 -23.05 3.59 -0.89
N ALA A 100 -24.21 3.28 -1.48
CA ALA A 100 -25.31 4.21 -1.73
C ALA A 100 -26.51 3.90 -0.82
#